data_AF-A0A258XG91-F1
#
_entry.id   AF-A0A258XG91-F1
#
_cell.length_a   1.000
_cell.length_b   1.000
_cell.length_c   1.000
_cell.angle_alpha   90.00
_cell.angle_beta   90.00
_cell.angle_gamma   90.00
#
_symmetry.space_group_name_H-M   'P 1'
#
loop_
_entity.id
_entity.type
_entity.pdbx_description
1 polymer ?
#
loop_
_entity_poly.entity_id
_entity_poly.type
_entity_poly.pdbx_seq_one_letter_code
_entity_poly.pdbx_strand_id
1 'polypeptide(L)'
;KAKIIRVVKACEIAIMVVGGAGLVMAWLGMEVEAIAIPLMLAALLAMGVHSTFFGPIKYAILPQHLHDNEVLAGTGLVEAGTYIAILAGTILAGWIPVEVAAGGVVLTALIGYISGRQVPPAPPLQEAQKIDFNVFTSSWRLIRNTTRHRQVFMAIIAISFFWTVGTVLFIQFPPLAKNVLYASKEVASLFLVMFSVGIAIGSMSINALLKGTSVDGVYDADPKKDASAKRYDTVDYDTVLAQNLKVMDASAVALCRDNNIPIVVFSIREQGNLALVLSGGGTQTIVKKDA
;
A
#
# COMPACT_ATOMS: atom_id res chain seq x y z
N LYS A 1 11.71 11.52 -8.65
CA LYS A 1 11.30 10.58 -7.56
C LYS A 1 12.49 9.79 -7.00
N ALA A 2 13.30 9.15 -7.85
CA ALA A 2 14.50 8.38 -7.43
C ALA A 2 15.47 9.14 -6.50
N LYS A 3 15.76 10.43 -6.77
CA LYS A 3 16.59 11.26 -5.88
C LYS A 3 16.01 11.36 -4.46
N ILE A 4 14.69 11.52 -4.34
CA ILE A 4 14.02 11.63 -3.05
C ILE A 4 14.12 10.30 -2.29
N ILE A 5 13.90 9.16 -2.97
CA ILE A 5 14.09 7.82 -2.38
C ILE A 5 15.49 7.71 -1.74
N ARG A 6 16.54 8.09 -2.48
CA ARG A 6 17.92 7.99 -1.99
C ARG A 6 18.18 8.91 -0.79
N VAL A 7 17.63 10.13 -0.78
CA VAL A 7 17.75 11.05 0.36
C VAL A 7 17.01 10.52 1.58
N VAL A 8 15.76 10.08 1.40
CA VAL A 8 14.92 9.52 2.45
C VAL A 8 15.60 8.28 3.07
N LYS A 9 16.11 7.36 2.25
CA LYS A 9 16.89 6.20 2.72
C LYS A 9 18.22 6.56 3.39
N ALA A 10 18.87 7.67 3.00
CA ALA A 10 20.05 8.14 3.73
C ALA A 10 19.66 8.67 5.12
N CYS A 11 18.55 9.39 5.23
CA CYS A 11 18.02 9.84 6.52
C CYS A 11 17.63 8.66 7.43
N GLU A 12 17.13 7.56 6.86
CA GLU A 12 16.80 6.33 7.61
C GLU A 12 18.00 5.82 8.43
N ILE A 13 19.21 5.87 7.87
CA ILE A 13 20.42 5.46 8.59
C ILE A 13 20.63 6.34 9.83
N ALA A 14 20.53 7.66 9.70
CA ALA A 14 20.70 8.57 10.84
C ALA A 14 19.64 8.32 11.91
N ILE A 15 18.38 8.09 11.51
CA ILE A 15 17.29 7.79 12.43
C ILE A 15 17.53 6.44 13.14
N MET A 16 18.00 5.42 12.43
CA MET A 16 18.33 4.10 13.02
C MET A 16 19.56 4.15 13.92
N VAL A 17 20.55 5.01 13.65
CA VAL A 17 21.67 5.24 14.57
C VAL A 17 21.18 5.85 15.87
N VAL A 18 20.28 6.83 15.81
CA VAL A 18 19.65 7.44 17.00
C VAL A 18 18.83 6.40 17.78
N GLY A 19 17.97 5.64 17.10
CA GLY A 19 17.18 4.58 17.73
C GLY A 19 18.04 3.46 18.33
N GLY A 20 19.07 3.01 17.60
CA GLY A 20 20.04 2.02 18.03
C GLY A 20 20.86 2.48 19.23
N ALA A 21 21.29 3.74 19.27
CA ALA A 21 21.95 4.32 20.45
C ALA A 21 21.01 4.31 21.67
N GLY A 22 19.72 4.59 21.48
CA GLY A 22 18.71 4.46 22.52
C GLY A 22 18.60 3.04 23.07
N LEU A 23 18.59 2.03 22.20
CA LEU A 23 18.59 0.62 22.60
C LEU A 23 19.86 0.23 23.36
N VAL A 24 21.04 0.68 22.92
CA VAL A 24 22.31 0.40 23.61
C VAL A 24 22.36 1.05 24.99
N MET A 25 21.92 2.31 25.13
CA MET A 25 21.85 2.98 26.43
C MET A 25 20.88 2.28 27.38
N ALA A 26 19.72 1.84 26.88
CA ALA A 26 18.77 1.05 27.65
C ALA A 26 19.37 -0.29 28.11
N TRP A 27 20.13 -0.96 27.24
CA TRP A 27 20.81 -2.22 27.56
C TRP A 27 21.92 -2.04 28.62
N LEU A 28 22.70 -0.95 28.54
CA LEU A 28 23.74 -0.62 29.52
C LEU A 28 23.18 -0.06 30.85
N GLY A 29 21.86 0.13 30.96
CA GLY A 29 21.22 0.72 32.13
C GLY A 29 21.53 2.21 32.35
N MET A 30 22.01 2.90 31.32
CA MET A 30 22.43 4.30 31.40
C MET A 30 21.24 5.23 31.14
N GLU A 31 20.85 6.03 32.14
CA GLU A 31 19.85 7.12 32.02
C GLU A 31 18.60 6.69 31.21
N VAL A 32 18.07 5.51 31.55
CA VAL A 32 17.05 4.83 30.73
C VAL A 32 15.79 5.69 30.57
N GLU A 33 15.33 6.29 31.66
CA GLU A 33 14.10 7.08 31.68
C GLU A 33 14.30 8.48 31.10
N ALA A 34 15.41 9.15 31.43
CA ALA A 34 15.65 10.54 31.05
C ALA A 34 16.14 10.69 29.61
N ILE A 35 16.87 9.70 29.06
CA ILE A 35 17.55 9.83 27.77
C ILE A 35 17.20 8.68 26.82
N ALA A 36 17.35 7.42 27.24
CA ALA A 36 17.21 6.30 26.31
C ALA A 36 15.79 6.18 25.73
N ILE A 37 14.76 6.23 26.58
CA ILE A 37 13.36 6.19 26.15
C ILE A 37 13.00 7.37 25.25
N PRO A 38 13.25 8.65 25.64
CA PRO A 38 13.03 9.79 24.76
C PRO A 38 13.75 9.70 23.42
N LEU A 39 14.97 9.16 23.38
CA LEU A 39 15.72 8.98 22.14
C LEU A 39 15.07 7.97 21.20
N MET A 40 14.61 6.83 21.74
CA MET A 40 13.86 5.83 20.97
C MET A 40 12.52 6.38 20.48
N LEU A 41 11.81 7.17 21.29
CA LEU A 41 10.56 7.84 20.89
C LEU A 41 10.80 8.89 19.82
N ALA A 42 11.89 9.65 19.89
CA ALA A 42 12.28 10.60 18.86
C ALA A 42 12.61 9.88 17.54
N ALA A 43 13.34 8.76 17.60
CA ALA A 43 13.59 7.93 16.43
C ALA A 43 12.29 7.35 15.84
N LEU A 44 11.36 6.89 16.68
CA LEU A 44 10.05 6.40 16.25
C LEU A 44 9.24 7.50 15.55
N LEU A 45 9.20 8.70 16.12
CA LEU A 45 8.55 9.87 15.50
C LEU A 45 9.19 10.22 14.16
N ALA A 46 10.53 10.27 14.11
CA ALA A 46 11.27 10.55 12.88
C ALA A 46 11.03 9.49 11.80
N MET A 47 10.91 8.20 12.17
CA MET A 47 10.50 7.13 11.26
C MET A 47 9.08 7.29 10.75
N GLY A 48 8.16 7.78 11.58
CA GLY A 48 6.82 8.16 11.17
C GLY A 48 6.86 9.22 10.06
N VAL A 49 7.58 10.33 10.30
CA VAL A 49 7.77 11.40 9.31
C VAL A 49 8.43 10.86 8.04
N HIS A 50 9.53 10.12 8.16
CA HIS A 50 10.22 9.48 7.04
C HIS A 50 9.28 8.63 6.16
N SER A 51 8.42 7.84 6.80
CA SER A 51 7.47 6.96 6.10
C SER A 51 6.40 7.72 5.33
N THR A 52 6.02 8.93 5.76
CA THR A 52 5.08 9.79 5.00
C THR A 52 5.64 10.24 3.65
N PHE A 53 6.97 10.34 3.51
CA PHE A 53 7.62 10.63 2.23
C PHE A 53 7.83 9.37 1.40
N PHE A 54 8.34 8.31 2.02
CA PHE A 54 8.67 7.07 1.30
C PHE A 54 7.42 6.36 0.75
N GLY A 55 6.34 6.32 1.54
CA GLY A 55 5.10 5.60 1.22
C GLY A 55 4.50 5.99 -0.13
N PRO A 56 4.15 7.27 -0.38
CA PRO A 56 3.59 7.68 -1.66
C PRO A 56 4.58 7.52 -2.83
N ILE A 57 5.87 7.76 -2.58
CA ILE A 57 6.88 7.75 -3.65
C ILE A 57 7.14 6.33 -4.16
N LYS A 58 7.09 5.31 -3.29
CA LYS A 58 7.31 3.91 -3.67
C LYS A 58 6.26 3.40 -4.66
N TYR A 59 5.02 3.90 -4.58
CA TYR A 59 3.97 3.57 -5.56
C TYR A 59 4.02 4.49 -6.78
N ALA A 60 4.28 5.79 -6.58
CA ALA A 60 4.29 6.76 -7.67
C ALA A 60 5.41 6.53 -8.69
N ILE A 61 6.42 5.72 -8.37
CA ILE A 61 7.53 5.40 -9.28
C ILE A 61 7.25 4.18 -10.17
N LEU A 62 6.32 3.29 -9.78
CA LEU A 62 6.01 2.05 -10.51
C LEU A 62 5.52 2.32 -11.93
N PRO A 63 4.53 3.21 -12.18
CA PRO A 63 4.06 3.48 -13.54
C PRO A 63 5.09 4.15 -14.46
N GLN A 64 6.24 4.56 -13.92
CA GLN A 64 7.32 5.15 -14.73
C GLN A 64 8.36 4.12 -15.19
N HIS A 65 8.38 2.93 -14.57
CA HIS A 65 9.37 1.89 -14.83
C HIS A 65 8.75 0.56 -15.26
N LEU A 66 7.45 0.40 -15.06
CA LEU A 66 6.69 -0.74 -15.51
C LEU A 66 5.86 -0.33 -16.71
N HIS A 67 5.66 -1.26 -17.63
CA HIS A 67 4.69 -1.07 -18.68
C HIS A 67 3.31 -0.90 -18.08
N ASP A 68 2.40 -0.19 -18.77
CA ASP A 68 1.04 0.04 -18.27
C ASP A 68 0.47 -1.27 -17.78
N ASN A 69 0.55 -2.33 -18.57
CA ASN A 69 0.08 -3.65 -18.16
C ASN A 69 0.62 -4.12 -16.78
N GLU A 70 1.88 -3.92 -16.46
CA GLU A 70 2.55 -4.53 -15.30
C GLU A 70 2.36 -3.80 -13.96
N VAL A 71 1.70 -2.63 -13.94
CA VAL A 71 1.62 -1.77 -12.74
C VAL A 71 0.86 -2.43 -11.60
N LEU A 72 -0.22 -3.16 -11.87
CA LEU A 72 -0.95 -3.88 -10.81
C LEU A 72 -0.09 -4.99 -10.19
N ALA A 73 0.55 -5.81 -11.03
CA ALA A 73 1.40 -6.91 -10.56
C ALA A 73 2.60 -6.37 -9.77
N GLY A 74 3.23 -5.29 -10.26
CA GLY A 74 4.31 -4.61 -9.55
C GLY A 74 3.88 -4.02 -8.21
N THR A 75 2.67 -3.44 -8.15
CA THR A 75 2.09 -2.93 -6.88
C THR A 75 1.88 -4.07 -5.90
N GLY A 76 1.30 -5.20 -6.35
CA GLY A 76 1.10 -6.39 -5.53
C GLY A 76 2.40 -6.97 -4.98
N LEU A 77 3.46 -7.03 -5.80
CA LEU A 77 4.79 -7.48 -5.36
C LEU A 77 5.39 -6.57 -4.29
N VAL A 78 5.26 -5.24 -4.44
CA VAL A 78 5.74 -4.27 -3.43
C VAL A 78 4.97 -4.41 -2.11
N GLU A 79 3.67 -4.67 -2.18
CA GLU A 79 2.85 -4.91 -0.99
C GLU A 79 3.20 -6.23 -0.31
N ALA A 80 3.26 -7.33 -1.06
CA ALA A 80 3.67 -8.63 -0.54
C ALA A 80 5.04 -8.57 0.12
N GLY A 81 6.02 -7.92 -0.52
CA GLY A 81 7.36 -7.71 0.05
C GLY A 81 7.32 -6.88 1.34
N THR A 82 6.45 -5.86 1.42
CA THR A 82 6.26 -5.06 2.64
C THR A 82 5.70 -5.92 3.77
N TYR A 83 4.68 -6.73 3.51
CA TYR A 83 4.09 -7.63 4.51
C TYR A 83 5.08 -8.68 5.00
N ILE A 84 5.82 -9.32 4.07
CA ILE A 84 6.85 -10.30 4.40
C ILE A 84 7.93 -9.66 5.28
N ALA A 85 8.38 -8.44 4.96
CA ALA A 85 9.36 -7.72 5.75
C ALA A 85 8.86 -7.38 7.18
N ILE A 86 7.60 -6.95 7.31
CA ILE A 86 6.98 -6.68 8.62
C ILE A 86 6.92 -7.96 9.46
N LEU A 87 6.48 -9.07 8.86
CA LEU A 87 6.38 -10.37 9.53
C LEU A 87 7.75 -10.88 9.97
N ALA A 88 8.70 -10.93 9.03
CA ALA A 88 10.05 -11.38 9.30
C ALA A 88 10.70 -10.53 10.39
N GLY A 89 10.59 -9.20 10.31
CA GLY A 89 11.12 -8.28 11.32
C GLY A 89 10.50 -8.50 12.70
N THR A 90 9.18 -8.70 12.77
CA THR A 90 8.48 -8.89 14.05
C THR A 90 8.81 -10.24 14.69
N ILE A 91 8.90 -11.30 13.88
CA ILE A 91 9.32 -12.63 14.36
C ILE A 91 10.76 -12.60 14.85
N LEU A 92 11.67 -12.04 14.05
CA LEU A 92 13.09 -11.92 14.42
C LEU A 92 13.28 -11.10 15.70
N ALA A 93 12.55 -9.99 15.86
CA ALA A 93 12.61 -9.14 17.06
C ALA A 93 12.26 -9.88 18.36
N GLY A 94 11.45 -10.94 18.31
CA GLY A 94 11.13 -11.74 19.49
C GLY A 94 12.27 -12.66 19.96
N TRP A 95 13.22 -12.96 19.07
CA TRP A 95 14.23 -14.01 19.24
C TRP A 95 15.65 -13.46 19.36
N ILE A 96 15.89 -12.22 18.90
CA ILE A 96 17.18 -11.56 19.01
C ILE A 96 17.31 -10.78 20.33
N PRO A 97 18.49 -10.80 20.97
CA PRO A 97 18.75 -9.96 22.13
C PRO A 97 18.90 -8.48 21.73
N VAL A 98 18.77 -7.57 22.70
CA VAL A 98 18.68 -6.11 22.45
C VAL A 98 19.95 -5.55 21.80
N GLU A 99 21.11 -6.05 22.21
CA GLU A 99 22.42 -5.69 21.66
C GLU A 99 22.54 -6.05 20.16
N VAL A 100 22.01 -7.20 19.77
CA VAL A 100 21.97 -7.63 18.36
C VAL A 100 20.93 -6.80 17.60
N ALA A 101 19.79 -6.50 18.22
CA ALA A 101 18.75 -5.66 17.61
C ALA A 101 19.27 -4.25 17.29
N ALA A 102 20.05 -3.64 18.21
CA ALA A 102 20.62 -2.31 18.02
C ALA A 102 21.55 -2.23 16.80
N GLY A 103 22.40 -3.25 16.60
CA GLY A 103 23.21 -3.35 15.38
C GLY A 103 22.38 -3.70 14.15
N GLY A 104 21.41 -4.59 14.30
CA GLY A 104 20.56 -5.11 13.23
C GLY A 104 19.70 -4.04 12.56
N VAL A 105 19.15 -3.08 13.31
CA VAL A 105 18.35 -1.99 12.72
C VAL A 105 19.20 -1.06 11.85
N VAL A 106 20.44 -0.77 12.26
CA VAL A 106 21.39 0.05 11.47
C VAL A 106 21.83 -0.72 10.22
N LEU A 107 22.17 -2.01 10.37
CA LEU A 107 22.54 -2.85 9.23
C LEU A 107 21.40 -2.95 8.21
N THR A 108 20.16 -3.10 8.67
CA THR A 108 18.98 -3.15 7.81
C THR A 108 18.77 -1.83 7.05
N ALA A 109 18.97 -0.68 7.72
CA ALA A 109 18.92 0.62 7.05
C ALA A 109 20.04 0.80 6.01
N LEU A 110 21.26 0.30 6.29
CA LEU A 110 22.36 0.31 5.33
C LEU A 110 22.04 -0.52 4.09
N ILE A 111 21.51 -1.74 4.27
CA ILE A 111 21.05 -2.59 3.16
C ILE A 111 19.94 -1.87 2.38
N GLY A 112 18.97 -1.28 3.08
CA GLY A 112 17.89 -0.51 2.47
C GLY A 112 18.39 0.69 1.66
N TYR A 113 19.45 1.36 2.13
CA TYR A 113 20.09 2.45 1.42
C TYR A 113 20.83 1.97 0.16
N ILE A 114 21.61 0.89 0.26
CA ILE A 114 22.31 0.27 -0.88
C ILE A 114 21.31 -0.15 -1.95
N SER A 115 20.25 -0.86 -1.57
CA SER A 115 19.17 -1.26 -2.49
C SER A 115 18.45 -0.05 -3.06
N GLY A 116 18.22 1.00 -2.26
CA GLY A 116 17.61 2.26 -2.71
C GLY A 116 18.44 3.02 -3.76
N ARG A 117 19.76 2.81 -3.82
CA ARG A 117 20.62 3.39 -4.86
C ARG A 117 20.44 2.72 -6.23
N GLN A 118 20.00 1.47 -6.25
CA GLN A 118 19.75 0.70 -7.47
C GLN A 118 18.45 1.13 -8.17
N VAL A 119 17.60 1.92 -7.51
CA VAL A 119 16.39 2.48 -8.12
C VAL A 119 16.76 3.34 -9.33
N PRO A 120 16.23 3.02 -10.54
CA PRO A 120 16.58 3.74 -11.76
C PRO A 120 16.11 5.21 -11.74
N PRO A 121 16.72 6.08 -12.56
CA PRO A 121 16.31 7.48 -12.65
C PRO A 121 14.86 7.64 -13.12
N ALA A 122 14.07 8.37 -12.34
CA ALA A 122 12.67 8.69 -12.65
C ALA A 122 12.50 10.20 -12.89
N PRO A 123 12.67 10.67 -14.15
CA PRO A 123 12.52 12.09 -14.51
C PRO A 123 11.05 12.55 -14.39
N PRO A 124 10.80 13.86 -14.19
CA PRO A 124 9.45 14.41 -14.18
C PRO A 124 8.77 14.26 -15.54
N LEU A 125 7.51 13.82 -15.55
CA LEU A 125 6.68 13.70 -16.77
C LEU A 125 5.90 14.97 -17.11
N GLN A 126 5.81 15.91 -16.16
CA GLN A 126 5.10 17.17 -16.28
C GLN A 126 6.00 18.31 -15.79
N GLU A 127 5.73 19.52 -16.26
CA GLU A 127 6.42 20.72 -15.79
C GLU A 127 6.30 20.86 -14.27
N ALA A 128 7.39 21.33 -13.65
CA ALA A 128 7.49 21.45 -12.21
C ALA A 128 6.44 22.46 -11.69
N GLN A 129 5.36 21.95 -11.08
CA GLN A 129 4.43 22.80 -10.36
C GLN A 129 5.15 23.43 -9.15
N LYS A 130 4.83 24.69 -8.87
CA LYS A 130 5.39 25.42 -7.72
C LYS A 130 4.94 24.73 -6.43
N ILE A 131 5.89 24.42 -5.55
CA ILE A 131 5.62 23.84 -4.24
C ILE A 131 4.96 24.92 -3.37
N ASP A 132 3.75 24.62 -2.87
CA ASP A 132 3.09 25.44 -1.85
C ASP A 132 3.71 25.12 -0.49
N PHE A 133 4.42 26.08 0.09
CA PHE A 133 5.10 25.92 1.38
C PHE A 133 4.15 26.03 2.58
N ASN A 134 2.89 26.42 2.36
CA ASN A 134 1.91 26.49 3.44
C ASN A 134 1.28 25.11 3.68
N VAL A 135 2.00 24.26 4.41
CA VAL A 135 1.62 22.86 4.71
C VAL A 135 0.19 22.74 5.24
N PHE A 136 -0.24 23.65 6.12
CA PHE A 136 -1.59 23.63 6.68
C PHE A 136 -2.66 23.90 5.62
N THR A 137 -2.47 24.95 4.82
CA THR A 137 -3.44 25.34 3.79
C THR A 137 -3.50 24.30 2.68
N SER A 138 -2.35 23.77 2.25
CA SER A 138 -2.29 22.71 1.24
C SER A 138 -2.94 21.42 1.74
N SER A 139 -2.69 21.02 3.00
CA SER A 139 -3.32 19.85 3.61
C SER A 139 -4.83 20.00 3.73
N TRP A 140 -5.31 21.15 4.22
CA TRP A 140 -6.74 21.43 4.33
C TRP A 140 -7.44 21.43 2.96
N ARG A 141 -6.81 22.02 1.95
CA ARG A 141 -7.33 22.05 0.57
C ARG A 141 -7.44 20.62 0.01
N LEU A 142 -6.43 19.77 0.25
CA LEU A 142 -6.43 18.37 -0.19
C LEU A 142 -7.57 17.58 0.48
N ILE A 143 -7.71 17.69 1.80
CA ILE A 143 -8.77 17.01 2.56
C ILE A 143 -10.14 17.49 2.07
N ARG A 144 -10.36 18.81 2.02
CA ARG A 144 -11.64 19.41 1.60
C ARG A 144 -12.05 19.00 0.18
N ASN A 145 -11.09 18.91 -0.75
CA ASN A 145 -11.39 18.50 -2.11
C ASN A 145 -11.77 17.02 -2.19
N THR A 146 -11.12 16.19 -1.37
CA THR A 146 -11.38 14.74 -1.34
C THR A 146 -12.72 14.42 -0.66
N THR A 147 -13.09 15.16 0.39
CA THR A 147 -14.35 14.95 1.14
C THR A 147 -15.61 15.36 0.38
N ARG A 148 -15.49 16.14 -0.70
CA ARG A 148 -16.62 16.51 -1.58
C ARG A 148 -17.19 15.32 -2.34
N HIS A 149 -16.37 14.31 -2.61
CA HIS A 149 -16.79 13.10 -3.30
C HIS A 149 -17.19 12.05 -2.26
N ARG A 150 -18.50 11.91 -2.02
CA ARG A 150 -19.05 11.07 -0.96
C ARG A 150 -18.55 9.62 -1.03
N GLN A 151 -18.40 9.04 -2.23
CA GLN A 151 -17.86 7.68 -2.41
C GLN A 151 -16.38 7.57 -2.01
N VAL A 152 -15.55 8.51 -2.46
CA VAL A 152 -14.11 8.54 -2.12
C VAL A 152 -13.94 8.74 -0.62
N PHE A 153 -14.73 9.63 -0.02
CA PHE A 153 -14.74 9.85 1.41
C PHE A 153 -15.13 8.58 2.19
N MET A 154 -16.22 7.91 1.80
CA MET A 154 -16.62 6.65 2.42
C MET A 154 -15.54 5.56 2.29
N ALA A 155 -14.88 5.45 1.13
CA ALA A 155 -13.78 4.52 0.94
C ALA A 155 -12.60 4.83 1.85
N ILE A 156 -12.25 6.11 2.02
CA ILE A 156 -11.19 6.54 2.95
C ILE A 156 -11.56 6.18 4.38
N ILE A 157 -12.80 6.43 4.81
CA ILE A 157 -13.26 6.08 6.16
C ILE A 157 -13.21 4.56 6.38
N ALA A 158 -13.69 3.77 5.43
CA ALA A 158 -13.69 2.31 5.52
C ALA A 158 -12.25 1.75 5.64
N ILE A 159 -11.34 2.20 4.78
CA ILE A 159 -9.92 1.79 4.79
C ILE A 159 -9.25 2.24 6.10
N SER A 160 -9.52 3.47 6.54
CA SER A 160 -8.94 4.00 7.79
C SER A 160 -9.41 3.19 8.99
N PHE A 161 -10.69 2.84 9.06
CA PHE A 161 -11.24 2.02 10.14
C PHE A 161 -10.66 0.60 10.12
N PHE A 162 -10.60 -0.03 8.94
CA PHE A 162 -9.98 -1.34 8.75
C PHE A 162 -8.53 -1.38 9.29
N TRP A 163 -7.70 -0.41 8.87
CA TRP A 163 -6.31 -0.33 9.32
C TRP A 163 -6.18 0.05 10.79
N THR A 164 -7.11 0.86 11.32
CA THR A 164 -7.14 1.19 12.75
C THR A 164 -7.35 -0.06 13.59
N VAL A 165 -8.37 -0.87 13.25
CA VAL A 165 -8.65 -2.13 13.95
C VAL A 165 -7.46 -3.07 13.84
N GLY A 166 -6.91 -3.25 12.64
CA GLY A 166 -5.72 -4.09 12.42
C GLY A 166 -4.51 -3.65 13.25
N THR A 167 -4.25 -2.35 13.31
CA THR A 167 -3.13 -1.77 14.08
C THR A 167 -3.32 -1.93 15.58
N VAL A 168 -4.52 -1.68 16.10
CA VAL A 168 -4.84 -1.86 17.52
C VAL A 168 -4.64 -3.31 17.93
N LEU A 169 -5.15 -4.26 17.14
CA LEU A 169 -4.96 -5.69 17.40
C LEU A 169 -3.47 -6.05 17.34
N PHE A 170 -2.75 -5.60 16.32
CA PHE A 170 -1.32 -5.87 16.15
C PHE A 170 -0.47 -5.38 17.33
N ILE A 171 -0.72 -4.16 17.82
CA ILE A 171 0.08 -3.55 18.89
C ILE A 171 -0.29 -4.11 20.27
N GLN A 172 -1.59 -4.33 20.53
CA GLN A 172 -2.05 -4.69 21.87
C GLN A 172 -2.07 -6.19 22.14
N PHE A 173 -2.08 -7.02 21.11
CA PHE A 173 -2.12 -8.46 21.29
C PHE A 173 -0.88 -9.02 22.02
N PRO A 174 0.38 -8.64 21.69
CA PRO A 174 1.53 -9.16 22.41
C PRO A 174 1.55 -8.79 23.91
N PRO A 175 1.26 -7.53 24.32
CA PRO A 175 1.06 -7.20 25.73
C PRO A 175 -0.09 -7.95 26.39
N LEU A 176 -1.23 -8.13 25.71
CA LEU A 176 -2.37 -8.89 26.23
C LEU A 176 -1.99 -10.36 26.47
N ALA A 177 -1.37 -11.01 25.48
CA ALA A 177 -0.93 -12.39 25.56
C ALA A 177 0.05 -12.60 26.72
N LYS A 178 1.05 -11.71 26.86
CA LYS A 178 2.06 -11.81 27.90
C LYS A 178 1.54 -11.45 29.29
N ASN A 179 0.87 -10.31 29.43
CA ASN A 179 0.60 -9.69 30.73
C ASN A 179 -0.75 -10.13 31.33
N VAL A 180 -1.71 -10.53 30.49
CA VAL A 180 -3.06 -10.90 30.94
C VAL A 180 -3.29 -12.40 30.81
N LEU A 181 -2.93 -12.97 29.66
CA LEU A 181 -3.13 -14.40 29.39
C LEU A 181 -1.97 -15.28 29.89
N TYR A 182 -0.87 -14.68 30.35
CA TYR A 182 0.35 -15.37 30.76
C TYR A 182 0.89 -16.36 29.72
N ALA A 183 0.60 -16.10 28.44
CA ALA A 183 1.03 -16.91 27.32
C ALA A 183 2.49 -16.60 26.96
N SER A 184 3.16 -17.58 26.34
CA SER A 184 4.53 -17.42 25.89
C SER A 184 4.62 -16.47 24.67
N LYS A 185 5.81 -15.90 24.41
CA LYS A 185 6.03 -14.96 23.29
C LYS A 185 5.79 -15.62 21.93
N GLU A 186 5.97 -16.93 21.86
CA GLU A 186 5.74 -17.75 20.67
C GLU A 186 4.25 -17.77 20.29
N VAL A 187 3.34 -17.77 21.29
CA VAL A 187 1.89 -17.69 21.04
C VAL A 187 1.51 -16.33 20.43
N ALA A 188 2.10 -15.24 20.93
CA ALA A 188 1.90 -13.91 20.34
C ALA A 188 2.41 -13.84 18.89
N SER A 189 3.55 -14.47 18.61
CA SER A 189 4.13 -14.55 17.26
C SER A 189 3.27 -15.40 16.31
N LEU A 190 2.71 -16.51 16.79
CA LEU A 190 1.81 -17.38 16.02
C LEU A 190 0.55 -16.62 15.57
N PHE A 191 0.00 -15.75 16.41
CA PHE A 191 -1.16 -14.93 16.05
C PHE A 191 -0.86 -13.98 14.89
N LEU A 192 0.34 -13.38 14.84
CA LEU A 192 0.76 -12.52 13.74
C LEU A 192 0.90 -13.28 12.41
N VAL A 193 1.38 -14.52 12.47
CA VAL A 193 1.42 -15.42 11.31
C VAL A 193 0.00 -15.72 10.84
N MET A 194 -0.90 -16.10 11.74
CA MET A 194 -2.31 -16.37 11.43
C MET A 194 -3.01 -15.15 10.82
N PHE A 195 -2.77 -13.96 11.36
CA PHE A 195 -3.33 -12.71 10.81
C PHE A 195 -2.88 -12.49 9.35
N SER A 196 -1.61 -12.73 9.07
CA SER A 196 -1.06 -12.56 7.72
C SER A 196 -1.52 -13.62 6.74
N VAL A 197 -1.63 -14.87 7.19
CA VAL A 197 -2.28 -15.94 6.42
C VAL A 197 -3.74 -15.57 6.14
N GLY A 198 -4.45 -14.99 7.11
CA GLY A 198 -5.81 -14.48 6.93
C GLY A 198 -5.89 -13.40 5.84
N ILE A 199 -4.95 -12.46 5.82
CA ILE A 199 -4.87 -11.45 4.74
C ILE A 199 -4.64 -12.13 3.39
N ALA A 200 -3.72 -13.10 3.31
CA ALA A 200 -3.43 -13.82 2.08
C ALA A 200 -4.65 -14.59 1.56
N ILE A 201 -5.31 -15.37 2.43
CA ILE A 201 -6.53 -16.11 2.08
C ILE A 201 -7.65 -15.14 1.67
N GLY A 202 -7.84 -14.05 2.41
CA GLY A 202 -8.85 -13.04 2.09
C GLY A 202 -8.60 -12.40 0.72
N SER A 203 -7.34 -12.10 0.39
CA SER A 203 -6.95 -11.60 -0.93
C SER A 203 -7.21 -12.62 -2.03
N MET A 204 -6.95 -13.91 -1.78
CA MET A 204 -7.25 -14.99 -2.74
C MET A 204 -8.75 -15.29 -2.87
N SER A 205 -9.54 -14.98 -1.84
CA SER A 205 -10.99 -15.20 -1.83
C SER A 205 -11.77 -14.12 -2.60
N ILE A 206 -11.09 -13.12 -3.17
CA ILE A 206 -11.72 -12.10 -4.01
C ILE A 206 -12.24 -12.76 -5.29
N ASN A 207 -13.56 -12.87 -5.39
CA ASN A 207 -14.24 -13.53 -6.51
C ASN A 207 -14.51 -12.60 -7.71
N ALA A 208 -14.26 -11.30 -7.58
CA ALA A 208 -14.40 -10.33 -8.66
C ALA A 208 -13.60 -9.05 -8.37
N LEU A 209 -13.00 -8.46 -9.41
CA LEU A 209 -12.35 -7.16 -9.34
C LEU A 209 -13.32 -6.07 -9.81
N LEU A 210 -13.62 -5.10 -8.95
CA LEU A 210 -14.49 -3.98 -9.28
C LEU A 210 -13.67 -2.81 -9.84
N LYS A 211 -13.94 -2.42 -11.09
CA LYS A 211 -13.28 -1.30 -11.78
C LYS A 211 -14.27 -0.16 -12.05
N GLY A 212 -14.21 0.86 -11.21
CA GLY A 212 -14.93 2.11 -11.46
C GLY A 212 -14.23 2.96 -12.53
N THR A 213 -14.96 3.35 -13.58
CA THR A 213 -14.45 4.24 -14.64
C THR A 213 -15.31 5.48 -14.79
N SER A 214 -14.86 6.43 -15.63
CA SER A 214 -15.64 7.64 -15.93
C SER A 214 -16.79 7.42 -16.92
N VAL A 215 -16.89 6.21 -17.47
CA VAL A 215 -17.91 5.75 -18.42
C VAL A 215 -18.59 4.49 -17.85
N ASP A 216 -19.72 4.10 -18.41
CA ASP A 216 -20.62 3.06 -17.90
C ASP A 216 -20.27 1.64 -18.36
N GLY A 217 -19.14 1.44 -19.03
CA GLY A 217 -18.69 0.10 -19.43
C GLY A 217 -17.42 0.11 -20.25
N VAL A 218 -17.15 -1.03 -20.91
CA VAL A 218 -16.08 -1.19 -21.90
C VAL A 218 -16.65 -0.91 -23.29
N TYR A 219 -15.91 -0.15 -24.09
CA TYR A 219 -16.28 0.23 -25.46
C TYR A 219 -15.18 -0.16 -26.45
N ASP A 220 -15.56 -0.38 -27.70
CA ASP A 220 -14.66 -0.62 -28.83
C ASP A 220 -13.82 0.63 -29.19
N ALA A 221 -14.39 1.81 -29.02
CA ALA A 221 -13.75 3.11 -29.21
C ALA A 221 -14.01 4.04 -28.02
N ASP A 222 -13.27 5.15 -27.91
CA ASP A 222 -13.49 6.13 -26.83
C ASP A 222 -14.84 6.87 -27.05
N PRO A 223 -15.87 6.64 -26.21
CA PRO A 223 -17.20 7.21 -26.42
C PRO A 223 -17.24 8.74 -26.29
N LYS A 224 -16.17 9.36 -25.76
CA LYS A 224 -16.05 10.83 -25.73
C LYS A 224 -15.55 11.41 -27.06
N LYS A 225 -14.95 10.59 -27.91
CA LYS A 225 -14.37 11.00 -29.20
C LYS A 225 -15.16 10.45 -30.38
N ASP A 226 -15.73 9.27 -30.23
CA ASP A 226 -16.52 8.60 -31.24
C ASP A 226 -17.94 8.35 -30.72
N ALA A 227 -18.92 9.00 -31.33
CA ALA A 227 -20.33 8.85 -30.95
C ALA A 227 -20.92 7.50 -31.38
N SER A 228 -20.23 6.74 -32.24
CA SER A 228 -20.65 5.42 -32.71
C SER A 228 -20.10 4.26 -31.88
N ALA A 229 -19.33 4.55 -30.82
CA ALA A 229 -18.73 3.57 -29.94
C ALA A 229 -19.78 2.62 -29.33
N LYS A 230 -19.55 1.31 -29.47
CA LYS A 230 -20.44 0.26 -28.97
C LYS A 230 -19.95 -0.24 -27.62
N ARG A 231 -20.88 -0.27 -26.66
CA ARG A 231 -20.64 -0.84 -25.33
C ARG A 231 -20.73 -2.36 -25.39
N TYR A 232 -19.78 -3.05 -24.75
CA TYR A 232 -19.86 -4.48 -24.52
C TYR A 232 -20.65 -4.76 -23.24
N ASP A 233 -21.52 -5.77 -23.24
CA ASP A 233 -22.14 -6.27 -22.00
C ASP A 233 -21.23 -7.26 -21.28
N THR A 234 -20.62 -8.16 -22.07
CA THR A 234 -19.57 -9.09 -21.62
C THR A 234 -18.44 -9.07 -22.66
N VAL A 235 -17.19 -9.18 -22.22
CA VAL A 235 -16.04 -9.25 -23.11
C VAL A 235 -15.00 -10.24 -22.59
N ASP A 236 -14.33 -10.96 -23.48
CA ASP A 236 -13.27 -11.90 -23.08
C ASP A 236 -11.97 -11.15 -22.76
N TYR A 237 -11.18 -11.68 -21.81
CA TYR A 237 -9.87 -11.11 -21.47
C TYR A 237 -8.96 -10.95 -22.69
N ASP A 238 -8.93 -11.93 -23.58
CA ASP A 238 -8.08 -11.90 -24.78
C ASP A 238 -8.56 -10.84 -25.78
N THR A 239 -9.87 -10.56 -25.83
CA THR A 239 -10.41 -9.47 -26.65
C THR A 239 -10.01 -8.10 -26.08
N VAL A 240 -10.09 -7.93 -24.76
CA VAL A 240 -9.63 -6.70 -24.09
C VAL A 240 -8.16 -6.44 -24.36
N LEU A 241 -7.32 -7.49 -24.29
CA LEU A 241 -5.89 -7.40 -24.55
C LEU A 241 -5.57 -7.16 -26.04
N ALA A 242 -6.18 -7.93 -26.96
CA ALA A 242 -5.90 -7.87 -28.38
C ALA A 242 -6.34 -6.55 -29.02
N GLN A 243 -7.50 -6.03 -28.62
CA GLN A 243 -8.02 -4.76 -29.12
C GLN A 243 -7.54 -3.55 -28.31
N ASN A 244 -6.70 -3.78 -27.27
CA ASN A 244 -6.20 -2.74 -26.37
C ASN A 244 -7.34 -1.85 -25.84
N LEU A 245 -8.45 -2.49 -25.45
CA LEU A 245 -9.61 -1.81 -24.88
C LEU A 245 -9.13 -1.21 -23.56
N LYS A 246 -9.03 0.11 -23.48
CA LYS A 246 -8.36 0.86 -22.39
C LYS A 246 -9.16 0.87 -21.08
N VAL A 247 -9.51 -0.31 -20.60
CA VAL A 247 -10.29 -0.55 -19.39
C VAL A 247 -9.41 -0.42 -18.15
N MET A 248 -8.24 -1.06 -18.20
CA MET A 248 -7.22 -1.06 -17.18
C MET A 248 -5.87 -1.53 -17.76
N ASP A 249 -4.81 -1.47 -16.97
CA ASP A 249 -3.58 -2.25 -17.12
C ASP A 249 -3.77 -3.61 -17.81
N ALA A 250 -3.09 -3.86 -18.92
CA ALA A 250 -3.10 -5.18 -19.54
C ALA A 250 -2.58 -6.34 -18.65
N SER A 251 -1.71 -6.16 -17.63
CA SER A 251 -1.25 -7.25 -16.75
C SER A 251 -2.11 -7.34 -15.51
N ALA A 252 -2.91 -6.31 -15.21
CA ALA A 252 -4.07 -6.51 -14.36
C ALA A 252 -5.10 -7.40 -15.06
N VAL A 253 -5.39 -7.15 -16.34
CA VAL A 253 -6.26 -8.03 -17.15
C VAL A 253 -5.65 -9.43 -17.25
N ALA A 254 -4.33 -9.56 -17.49
CA ALA A 254 -3.67 -10.86 -17.56
C ALA A 254 -3.66 -11.59 -16.20
N LEU A 255 -3.41 -10.91 -15.09
CA LEU A 255 -3.48 -11.49 -13.75
C LEU A 255 -4.90 -12.01 -13.45
N CYS A 256 -5.92 -11.21 -13.80
CA CYS A 256 -7.32 -11.62 -13.70
C CYS A 256 -7.64 -12.82 -14.60
N ARG A 257 -7.14 -12.87 -15.83
CA ARG A 257 -7.27 -14.01 -16.73
C ARG A 257 -6.63 -15.28 -16.15
N ASP A 258 -5.39 -15.18 -15.70
CA ASP A 258 -4.60 -16.32 -15.22
C ASP A 258 -5.17 -16.90 -13.91
N ASN A 259 -5.79 -16.05 -13.08
CA ASN A 259 -6.47 -16.45 -11.83
C ASN A 259 -8.00 -16.59 -11.97
N ASN A 260 -8.54 -16.46 -13.19
CA ASN A 260 -9.98 -16.49 -13.49
C ASN A 260 -10.84 -15.55 -12.61
N ILE A 261 -10.33 -14.35 -12.29
CA ILE A 261 -11.02 -13.33 -11.49
C ILE A 261 -11.78 -12.38 -12.43
N PRO A 262 -13.12 -12.42 -12.49
CA PRO A 262 -13.90 -11.54 -13.36
C PRO A 262 -13.71 -10.06 -13.00
N ILE A 263 -13.63 -9.20 -14.03
CA ILE A 263 -13.52 -7.75 -13.85
C ILE A 263 -14.88 -7.12 -14.14
N VAL A 264 -15.46 -6.45 -13.17
CA VAL A 264 -16.74 -5.74 -13.32
C VAL A 264 -16.46 -4.26 -13.50
N VAL A 265 -16.70 -3.77 -14.70
CA VAL A 265 -16.45 -2.37 -15.11
C VAL A 265 -17.75 -1.60 -15.02
N PHE A 266 -17.77 -0.50 -14.28
CA PHE A 266 -18.98 0.31 -14.06
C PHE A 266 -18.66 1.80 -13.97
N SER A 267 -19.67 2.66 -14.15
CA SER A 267 -19.52 4.10 -13.97
C SER A 267 -19.48 4.49 -12.51
N ILE A 268 -18.42 5.22 -12.09
CA ILE A 268 -18.35 5.84 -10.76
C ILE A 268 -19.10 7.17 -10.68
N ARG A 269 -19.45 7.75 -11.82
CA ARG A 269 -20.16 9.05 -11.90
C ARG A 269 -21.64 8.90 -11.61
N GLU A 270 -22.20 7.73 -11.91
CA GLU A 270 -23.61 7.47 -11.75
C GLU A 270 -23.95 7.15 -10.29
N GLN A 271 -24.85 7.96 -9.72
CA GLN A 271 -25.14 7.91 -8.30
C GLN A 271 -25.95 6.65 -7.97
N GLY A 272 -25.40 5.79 -7.10
CA GLY A 272 -26.03 4.53 -6.70
C GLY A 272 -25.65 3.32 -7.55
N ASN A 273 -24.97 3.49 -8.70
CA ASN A 273 -24.64 2.38 -9.59
C ASN A 273 -23.76 1.32 -8.92
N LEU A 274 -22.76 1.71 -8.11
CA LEU A 274 -21.94 0.75 -7.36
C LEU A 274 -22.78 -0.16 -6.43
N ALA A 275 -23.80 0.37 -5.77
CA ALA A 275 -24.66 -0.44 -4.90
C ALA A 275 -25.53 -1.41 -5.71
N LEU A 276 -25.99 -0.99 -6.89
CA LEU A 276 -26.73 -1.85 -7.82
C LEU A 276 -25.84 -2.97 -8.38
N VAL A 277 -24.61 -2.64 -8.81
CA VAL A 277 -23.56 -3.56 -9.25
C VAL A 277 -23.26 -4.62 -8.19
N LEU A 278 -23.06 -4.19 -6.94
CA LEU A 278 -22.85 -5.11 -5.80
C LEU A 278 -24.06 -6.00 -5.50
N SER A 279 -25.27 -5.56 -5.87
CA SER A 279 -26.51 -6.33 -5.73
C SER A 279 -26.81 -7.23 -6.95
N GLY A 280 -25.91 -7.29 -7.94
CA GLY A 280 -26.07 -8.08 -9.16
C GLY A 280 -26.83 -7.39 -10.30
N GLY A 281 -27.17 -6.10 -10.15
CA GLY A 281 -27.81 -5.28 -11.18
C GLY A 281 -26.92 -4.12 -11.65
N GLY A 282 -27.54 -3.04 -12.17
CA GLY A 282 -26.82 -1.82 -12.57
C GLY A 282 -26.14 -1.90 -13.95
N THR A 283 -25.71 -0.74 -14.44
CA THR A 283 -25.04 -0.64 -15.74
C THR A 283 -23.57 -0.98 -15.58
N GLN A 284 -23.16 -2.08 -16.19
CA GLN A 284 -21.82 -2.65 -16.08
C GLN A 284 -21.43 -3.46 -17.33
N THR A 285 -20.14 -3.65 -17.50
CA THR A 285 -19.56 -4.63 -18.43
C THR A 285 -18.74 -5.63 -17.63
N ILE A 286 -18.91 -6.93 -17.89
CA ILE A 286 -18.15 -7.98 -17.21
C ILE A 286 -17.08 -8.52 -18.15
N VAL A 287 -15.82 -8.42 -17.74
CA VAL A 287 -14.71 -9.13 -18.38
C VAL A 287 -14.55 -10.48 -17.71
N LYS A 288 -14.72 -11.57 -18.45
CA LYS A 288 -14.58 -12.94 -17.94
C LYS A 288 -14.12 -13.88 -19.06
N LYS A 289 -13.66 -15.08 -18.68
CA LYS A 289 -13.29 -16.12 -19.63
C LYS A 289 -14.54 -16.70 -20.29
N ASP A 290 -14.46 -16.98 -21.59
CA ASP A 290 -15.53 -17.60 -22.39
C ASP A 290 -16.79 -16.70 -22.44
N ALA A 291 -16.58 -15.42 -22.79
CA ALA A 291 -17.62 -14.42 -22.99
C ALA A 291 -18.40 -14.58 -24.30
#